data_AF-A8P2T9-F1
#
_entry.id   AF-A8P2T9-F1
#
_cell.length_a   1.000
_cell.length_b   1.000
_cell.length_c   1.000
_cell.angle_alpha   90.00
_cell.angle_beta   90.00
_cell.angle_gamma   90.00
#
_symmetry.space_group_name_H-M   'P 1'
#
loop_
_entity.id
_entity.type
_entity.pdbx_description
1 polymer ?
#
loop_
_entity_poly.entity_id
_entity_poly.type
_entity_poly.pdbx_seq_one_letter_code
_entity_poly.pdbx_strand_id
1 'polypeptide(L)'
;ASCLQALYNLGYVHRLQGNLELALECFYKLHNILLNNVQVLCQLASIYELLKNTAQAIELYSQANSLAPTDPAILSKLANIYDAEGDKSQAFQCYYDSYRYFPSNISTIEWLGAYYIDAQYPEKAAIYFEKASIMEPNEIKWQLMMASCLRRSGNYQKAFELYQQIHKRFPENIECLKFLVRICTDLGMPETKEYMEKLTKTEKVRQLRMQREVDSSQGRHHTPLIQSTDNFTQGGRPNSRSQLKTANIRLMSDDDEQYHMSRREMSPADYAYNDPLGPAPLRPRTSIRRPETGNMESFDDEQFDESLLPE
;
A
#
# COMPACT_ATOMS: atom_id res chain seq x y z
N ALA A 1 30.45 -17.23 13.72
CA ALA A 1 29.43 -16.49 12.93
C ALA A 1 28.01 -17.06 13.13
N SER A 2 27.78 -18.38 12.94
CA SER A 2 26.44 -18.99 13.00
C SER A 2 25.66 -18.71 14.31
N CYS A 3 26.30 -18.76 15.48
CA CYS A 3 25.62 -18.55 16.76
C CYS A 3 25.11 -17.12 16.98
N LEU A 4 25.78 -16.09 16.44
CA LEU A 4 25.37 -14.69 16.58
C LEU A 4 24.10 -14.42 15.77
N GLN A 5 24.08 -14.89 14.52
CA GLN A 5 22.90 -14.76 13.67
C GLN A 5 21.72 -15.56 14.23
N ALA A 6 21.97 -16.75 14.76
CA ALA A 6 20.94 -17.56 15.41
C ALA A 6 20.36 -16.85 16.64
N LEU A 7 21.21 -16.27 17.50
CA LEU A 7 20.77 -15.53 18.68
C LEU A 7 20.00 -14.26 18.31
N TYR A 8 20.43 -13.56 17.25
CA TYR A 8 19.71 -12.37 16.73
C TYR A 8 18.33 -12.75 16.22
N ASN A 9 18.25 -13.78 15.38
CA ASN A 9 16.98 -14.26 14.84
C ASN A 9 16.05 -14.75 15.95
N LEU A 10 16.59 -15.43 16.97
CA LEU A 10 15.82 -15.91 18.13
C LEU A 10 15.24 -14.74 18.94
N GLY A 11 16.06 -13.73 19.26
CA GLY A 11 15.58 -12.51 19.93
C GLY A 11 14.52 -11.77 19.10
N TYR A 12 14.73 -11.69 17.78
CA TYR A 12 13.77 -11.06 16.86
C TYR A 12 12.42 -11.79 16.83
N VAL A 13 12.41 -13.13 16.77
CA VAL A 13 11.19 -13.94 16.81
C VAL A 13 10.47 -13.78 18.14
N HIS A 14 11.18 -13.79 19.27
CA HIS A 14 10.56 -13.56 20.59
C HIS A 14 9.92 -12.18 20.69
N ARG A 15 10.56 -11.14 20.14
CA ARG A 15 9.97 -9.79 20.06
C ARG A 15 8.67 -9.79 19.27
N LEU A 16 8.63 -10.46 18.10
CA LEU A 16 7.42 -10.57 17.29
C LEU A 16 6.30 -11.38 17.98
N GLN A 17 6.67 -12.36 18.81
CA GLN A 17 5.73 -13.15 19.61
C GLN A 17 5.19 -12.38 20.83
N GLY A 18 5.72 -11.20 21.14
CA GLY A 18 5.38 -10.44 22.34
C GLY A 18 6.07 -10.93 23.63
N ASN A 19 6.99 -11.89 23.51
CA ASN A 19 7.80 -12.39 24.62
C ASN A 19 8.99 -11.44 24.86
N LEU A 20 8.68 -10.23 25.37
CA LEU A 20 9.64 -9.12 25.44
C LEU A 20 10.81 -9.39 26.40
N GLU A 21 10.57 -10.09 27.52
CA GLU A 21 11.62 -10.44 28.49
C GLU A 21 12.68 -11.36 27.89
N LEU A 22 12.26 -12.45 27.23
CA LEU A 22 13.16 -13.37 26.53
C LEU A 22 13.89 -12.69 25.38
N ALA A 23 13.22 -11.77 24.67
CA ALA A 23 13.86 -10.98 23.64
C ALA A 23 14.98 -10.09 24.22
N LEU A 24 14.73 -9.40 25.33
CA LEU A 24 15.74 -8.60 26.02
C LEU A 24 16.95 -9.45 26.42
N GLU A 25 16.75 -10.62 27.03
CA GLU A 25 17.87 -11.49 27.39
C GLU A 25 18.75 -11.85 26.19
N CYS A 26 18.14 -12.16 25.05
CA CYS A 26 18.86 -12.52 23.83
C CYS A 26 19.66 -11.34 23.28
N PHE A 27 19.05 -10.14 23.24
CA PHE A 27 19.73 -8.95 22.74
C PHE A 27 20.77 -8.39 23.73
N TYR A 28 20.61 -8.55 25.04
CA TYR A 28 21.66 -8.23 26.01
C TYR A 28 22.84 -9.19 25.92
N LYS A 29 22.59 -10.50 25.73
CA LYS A 29 23.65 -11.47 25.42
C LYS A 29 24.41 -11.07 24.15
N LEU A 30 23.70 -10.62 23.11
CA LEU A 30 24.33 -10.09 21.89
C LEU A 30 25.11 -8.81 22.13
N HIS A 31 24.57 -7.88 22.92
CA HIS A 31 25.23 -6.61 23.22
C HIS A 31 26.56 -6.81 23.98
N ASN A 32 26.61 -7.80 24.88
CA ASN A 32 27.84 -8.17 25.59
C ASN A 32 28.92 -8.76 24.67
N ILE A 33 28.52 -9.42 23.58
CA ILE A 33 29.46 -10.01 22.61
C ILE A 33 29.85 -8.98 21.54
N LEU A 34 28.87 -8.21 21.07
CA LEU A 34 28.98 -7.20 20.02
C LEU A 34 28.80 -5.80 20.63
N LEU A 35 29.86 -5.34 21.29
CA LEU A 35 29.93 -3.99 21.83
C LEU A 35 29.68 -2.98 20.71
N ASN A 36 28.83 -1.98 20.98
CA ASN A 36 28.54 -0.86 20.07
C ASN A 36 27.98 -1.26 18.70
N ASN A 37 27.24 -2.37 18.61
CA ASN A 37 26.53 -2.70 17.39
C ASN A 37 25.20 -1.94 17.30
N VAL A 38 25.09 -1.05 16.32
CA VAL A 38 23.90 -0.20 16.05
C VAL A 38 22.63 -1.03 15.90
N GLN A 39 22.69 -2.14 15.16
CA GLN A 39 21.53 -2.97 14.90
C GLN A 39 21.00 -3.61 16.20
N VAL A 40 21.88 -4.06 17.09
CA VAL A 40 21.49 -4.62 18.39
C VAL A 40 20.91 -3.54 19.30
N LEU A 41 21.50 -2.35 19.33
CA LEU A 41 20.99 -1.21 20.11
C LEU A 41 19.58 -0.81 19.64
N CYS A 42 19.35 -0.72 18.33
CA CYS A 42 18.04 -0.43 17.77
C CYS A 42 16.99 -1.49 18.11
N GLN A 43 17.38 -2.78 18.18
CA GLN A 43 16.45 -3.84 18.61
C GLN A 43 16.12 -3.71 20.10
N LEU A 44 17.11 -3.49 20.98
CA LEU A 44 16.87 -3.25 22.40
C LEU A 44 15.95 -2.04 22.62
N ALA A 45 16.24 -0.93 21.94
CA ALA A 45 15.42 0.28 22.01
C ALA A 45 13.98 0.01 21.55
N SER A 46 13.79 -0.74 20.45
CA SER A 46 12.46 -1.12 19.97
C SER A 46 11.68 -2.01 20.96
N ILE A 47 12.37 -2.82 21.77
CA ILE A 47 11.72 -3.61 22.82
C ILE A 47 11.29 -2.70 23.96
N TYR A 48 12.11 -1.71 24.33
CA TYR A 48 11.73 -0.71 25.33
C TYR A 48 10.59 0.21 24.86
N GLU A 49 10.49 0.52 23.56
CA GLU A 49 9.30 1.16 22.97
C GLU A 49 8.04 0.32 23.23
N LEU A 50 8.10 -1.00 22.99
CA LEU A 50 6.97 -1.91 23.20
C LEU A 50 6.61 -2.07 24.68
N LEU A 51 7.60 -2.00 25.58
CA LEU A 51 7.41 -1.97 27.03
C LEU A 51 6.90 -0.61 27.53
N LYS A 52 6.74 0.39 26.66
CA LYS A 52 6.37 1.77 26.98
C LYS A 52 7.35 2.47 27.93
N ASN A 53 8.59 1.99 27.99
CA ASN A 53 9.66 2.66 28.72
C ASN A 53 10.40 3.60 27.75
N THR A 54 9.84 4.79 27.55
CA THR A 54 10.34 5.76 26.58
C THR A 54 11.74 6.28 26.95
N ALA A 55 12.02 6.50 28.23
CA ALA A 55 13.32 6.99 28.68
C ALA A 55 14.48 6.06 28.27
N GLN A 56 14.35 4.75 28.51
CA GLN A 56 15.38 3.78 28.10
C GLN A 56 15.45 3.61 26.58
N ALA A 57 14.32 3.72 25.87
CA ALA A 57 14.31 3.69 24.42
C ALA A 57 15.09 4.88 23.83
N ILE A 58 14.88 6.09 24.36
CA ILE A 58 15.60 7.31 23.94
C ILE A 58 17.10 7.17 24.20
N GLU A 59 17.51 6.68 25.36
CA GLU A 59 18.93 6.47 25.67
C GLU A 59 19.60 5.52 24.67
N LEU A 60 18.99 4.37 24.40
CA LEU A 60 19.54 3.37 23.48
C LEU A 60 19.52 3.84 22.02
N TYR A 61 18.47 4.53 21.59
CA TYR A 61 18.46 5.12 20.24
C TYR A 61 19.44 6.28 20.11
N SER A 62 19.68 7.07 21.17
CA SER A 62 20.69 8.12 21.18
C SER A 62 22.10 7.55 21.11
N GLN A 63 22.36 6.43 21.79
CA GLN A 63 23.61 5.67 21.64
C GLN A 63 23.76 5.10 20.22
N ALA A 64 22.67 4.58 19.64
CA ALA A 64 22.69 4.10 18.26
C ALA A 64 22.98 5.26 17.28
N ASN A 65 22.40 6.43 17.52
CA ASN A 65 22.61 7.64 16.71
C ASN A 65 24.02 8.20 16.85
N SER A 66 24.67 8.12 18.03
CA SER A 66 26.06 8.56 18.18
C SER A 66 27.05 7.68 17.40
N LEU A 67 26.71 6.40 17.21
CA LEU A 67 27.48 5.44 16.42
C LEU A 67 27.19 5.56 14.91
N ALA A 68 25.96 5.89 14.53
CA ALA A 68 25.53 6.06 13.14
C ALA A 68 24.66 7.32 12.97
N PRO A 69 25.27 8.53 12.99
CA PRO A 69 24.52 9.80 12.99
C PRO A 69 23.82 10.11 11.67
N THR A 70 24.15 9.37 10.61
CA THR A 70 23.60 9.56 9.26
C THR A 70 22.45 8.62 8.95
N ASP A 71 22.06 7.73 9.88
CA ASP A 71 20.99 6.77 9.64
C ASP A 71 19.60 7.44 9.84
N PRO A 72 18.84 7.67 8.76
CA PRO A 72 17.53 8.32 8.85
C PRO A 72 16.50 7.48 9.61
N ALA A 73 16.69 6.15 9.71
CA ALA A 73 15.75 5.26 10.39
C ALA A 73 15.81 5.47 11.91
N ILE A 74 17.01 5.64 12.47
CA ILE A 74 17.23 5.91 13.91
C ILE A 74 16.68 7.29 14.26
N LEU A 75 16.98 8.29 13.45
CA LEU A 75 16.46 9.65 13.64
C LEU A 75 14.93 9.69 13.58
N SER A 76 14.31 8.96 12.64
CA SER A 76 12.85 8.85 12.57
C SER A 76 12.25 8.19 13.82
N LYS A 77 12.94 7.20 14.39
CA LYS A 77 12.51 6.53 15.64
C LYS A 77 12.56 7.47 16.84
N LEU A 78 13.68 8.16 17.04
CA LEU A 78 13.80 9.20 18.07
C LEU A 78 12.72 10.27 17.90
N ALA A 79 12.50 10.73 16.67
CA ALA A 79 11.52 11.76 16.38
C ALA A 79 10.09 11.32 16.73
N ASN A 80 9.70 10.08 16.39
CA ASN A 80 8.41 9.52 16.77
C ASN A 80 8.23 9.46 18.29
N ILE A 81 9.29 9.10 19.04
CA ILE A 81 9.22 9.04 20.50
C ILE A 81 9.04 10.44 21.09
N TYR A 82 9.85 11.42 20.66
CA TYR A 82 9.72 12.80 21.13
C TYR A 82 8.35 13.42 20.79
N ASP A 83 7.81 13.11 19.61
CA ASP A 83 6.48 13.56 19.22
C ASP A 83 5.38 12.94 20.11
N ALA A 84 5.52 11.66 20.46
CA ALA A 84 4.62 10.98 21.38
C ALA A 84 4.71 11.51 22.83
N GLU A 85 5.88 11.98 23.26
CA GLU A 85 6.07 12.66 24.55
C GLU A 85 5.58 14.11 24.54
N GLY A 86 5.29 14.67 23.37
CA GLY A 86 4.83 16.04 23.18
C GLY A 86 5.95 17.07 23.06
N ASP A 87 7.22 16.65 23.06
CA ASP A 87 8.35 17.53 22.75
C ASP A 87 8.49 17.71 21.23
N LYS A 88 7.59 18.53 20.69
CA LYS A 88 7.57 18.88 19.25
C LYS A 88 8.88 19.52 18.78
N SER A 89 9.65 20.14 19.69
CA SER A 89 10.88 20.84 19.33
C SER A 89 12.00 19.86 19.00
N GLN A 90 12.19 18.84 19.83
CA GLN A 90 13.18 17.78 19.58
C GLN A 90 12.73 16.87 18.44
N ALA A 91 11.43 16.54 18.38
CA ALA A 91 10.87 15.80 17.26
C ALA A 91 11.18 16.49 15.93
N PHE A 92 11.00 17.81 15.86
CA PHE A 92 11.30 18.58 14.65
C PHE A 92 12.78 18.48 14.24
N GLN A 93 13.72 18.60 15.18
CA GLN A 93 15.15 18.48 14.86
C GLN A 93 15.47 17.08 14.30
N CYS A 94 14.99 16.02 14.96
CA CYS A 94 15.23 14.66 14.52
C CYS A 94 14.60 14.37 13.14
N TYR A 95 13.37 14.80 12.89
CA TYR A 95 12.76 14.65 11.56
C TYR A 95 13.45 15.50 10.49
N TYR A 96 13.88 16.71 10.84
CA TYR A 96 14.60 17.58 9.91
C TYR A 96 15.95 16.99 9.50
N ASP A 97 16.71 16.48 10.46
CA ASP A 97 17.97 15.78 10.19
C ASP A 97 17.74 14.48 9.41
N SER A 98 16.71 13.70 9.77
CA SER A 98 16.31 12.50 9.02
C SER A 98 16.01 12.83 7.56
N TYR A 99 15.26 13.91 7.33
CA TYR A 99 14.93 14.40 5.99
C TYR A 99 16.17 14.87 5.21
N ARG A 100 17.15 15.49 5.90
CA ARG A 100 18.40 15.94 5.29
C ARG A 100 19.23 14.76 4.77
N TYR A 101 19.29 13.66 5.52
CA TYR A 101 20.02 12.46 5.10
C TYR A 101 19.27 11.62 4.08
N PHE A 102 17.94 11.51 4.21
CA PHE A 102 17.09 10.74 3.30
C PHE A 102 15.81 11.50 2.96
N PRO A 103 15.83 12.30 1.88
CA PRO A 103 14.73 13.19 1.52
C PRO A 103 13.54 12.49 0.85
N SER A 104 13.56 11.16 0.74
CA SER A 104 12.53 10.34 0.08
C SER A 104 11.63 9.57 1.06
N ASN A 105 11.75 9.78 2.37
CA ASN A 105 10.81 9.19 3.33
C ASN A 105 9.51 10.01 3.40
N ILE A 106 8.44 9.44 2.86
CA ILE A 106 7.11 10.06 2.86
C ILE A 106 6.59 10.32 4.27
N SER A 107 6.85 9.42 5.23
CA SER A 107 6.38 9.59 6.62
C SER A 107 7.01 10.82 7.27
N THR A 108 8.31 11.03 7.04
CA THR A 108 9.04 12.21 7.53
C THR A 108 8.54 13.49 6.86
N ILE A 109 8.27 13.44 5.55
CA ILE A 109 7.74 14.59 4.79
C ILE A 109 6.33 14.96 5.27
N GLU A 110 5.48 13.97 5.51
CA GLU A 110 4.13 14.17 6.06
C GLU A 110 4.19 14.88 7.40
N TRP A 111 5.04 14.38 8.32
CA TRP A 111 5.18 14.97 9.65
C TRP A 111 5.72 16.41 9.58
N LEU A 112 6.77 16.66 8.79
CA LEU A 112 7.33 18.01 8.62
C LEU A 112 6.31 18.97 8.00
N GLY A 113 5.54 18.51 7.01
CA GLY A 113 4.46 19.28 6.40
C GLY A 113 3.37 19.63 7.41
N ALA A 114 2.93 18.66 8.23
CA ALA A 114 1.95 18.87 9.30
C ALA A 114 2.48 19.84 10.37
N TYR A 115 3.75 19.71 10.77
CA TYR A 115 4.40 20.60 11.72
C TYR A 115 4.39 22.06 11.23
N TYR A 116 4.76 22.30 9.97
CA TYR A 116 4.71 23.65 9.39
C TYR A 116 3.27 24.17 9.22
N ILE A 117 2.30 23.26 9.04
CA ILE A 117 0.89 23.64 9.04
C ILE A 117 0.47 24.16 10.42
N ASP A 118 0.81 23.45 11.48
CA ASP A 118 0.50 23.82 12.86
C ASP A 118 1.22 25.12 13.27
N ALA A 119 2.47 25.27 12.84
CA ALA A 119 3.28 26.47 13.08
C ALA A 119 2.86 27.71 12.26
N GLN A 120 1.74 27.64 11.52
CA GLN A 120 1.21 28.73 10.69
C GLN A 120 2.15 29.19 9.56
N TYR A 121 3.01 28.30 9.06
CA TYR A 121 3.87 28.55 7.90
C TYR A 121 3.45 27.65 6.70
N PRO A 122 2.25 27.88 6.12
CA PRO A 122 1.72 27.02 5.06
C PRO A 122 2.56 27.02 3.78
N GLU A 123 3.32 28.09 3.50
CA GLU A 123 4.19 28.19 2.33
C GLU A 123 5.32 27.15 2.37
N LYS A 124 5.95 26.97 3.54
CA LYS A 124 6.99 25.95 3.72
C LYS A 124 6.40 24.56 3.63
N ALA A 125 5.23 24.34 4.22
CA ALA A 125 4.51 23.07 4.15
C ALA A 125 4.19 22.65 2.70
N ALA A 126 3.83 23.60 1.83
CA ALA A 126 3.52 23.33 0.43
C ALA A 126 4.70 22.66 -0.31
N ILE A 127 5.94 23.06 -0.01
CA ILE A 127 7.15 22.50 -0.63
C ILE A 127 7.33 21.02 -0.26
N TYR A 128 7.01 20.65 0.99
CA TYR A 128 7.07 19.26 1.44
C TYR A 128 6.00 18.41 0.74
N PHE A 129 4.76 18.89 0.66
CA PHE A 129 3.69 18.16 -0.03
C PHE A 129 3.85 18.09 -1.54
N GLU A 130 4.47 19.10 -2.16
CA GLU A 130 4.86 19.05 -3.57
C GLU A 130 5.82 17.88 -3.82
N LYS A 131 6.87 17.74 -2.98
CA LYS A 131 7.79 16.59 -3.06
C LYS A 131 7.08 15.26 -2.83
N ALA A 132 6.18 15.18 -1.85
CA ALA A 132 5.37 13.97 -1.63
C ALA A 132 4.51 13.61 -2.86
N SER A 133 3.93 14.63 -3.52
CA SER A 133 3.11 14.42 -4.73
C SER A 133 3.90 13.92 -5.94
N ILE A 134 5.20 14.21 -6.00
CA ILE A 134 6.11 13.68 -7.03
C ILE A 134 6.46 12.22 -6.74
N MET A 135 6.65 11.87 -5.45
CA MET A 135 6.96 10.50 -5.02
C MET A 135 5.77 9.55 -5.19
N GLU A 136 4.57 10.01 -4.81
CA GLU A 136 3.33 9.25 -4.92
C GLU A 136 2.32 9.97 -5.83
N PRO A 137 2.51 9.93 -7.16
CA PRO A 137 1.67 10.67 -8.09
C PRO A 137 0.25 10.11 -8.19
N ASN A 138 0.00 8.90 -7.69
CA ASN A 138 -1.31 8.26 -7.68
C ASN A 138 -2.13 8.64 -6.45
N GLU A 139 -1.47 9.13 -5.40
CA GLU A 139 -2.11 9.47 -4.14
C GLU A 139 -2.60 10.93 -4.19
N ILE A 140 -3.93 11.09 -4.13
CA ILE A 140 -4.57 12.40 -4.29
C ILE A 140 -4.35 13.27 -3.04
N LYS A 141 -4.18 12.61 -1.87
CA LYS A 141 -3.99 13.26 -0.56
C LYS A 141 -2.93 14.35 -0.62
N TRP A 142 -1.75 14.07 -1.17
CA TRP A 142 -0.63 15.02 -1.20
C TRP A 142 -0.93 16.26 -2.06
N GLN A 143 -1.59 16.05 -3.20
CA GLN A 143 -1.99 17.15 -4.09
C GLN A 143 -3.03 18.05 -3.42
N LEU A 144 -3.98 17.47 -2.69
CA LEU A 144 -4.96 18.23 -1.91
C LEU A 144 -4.32 18.98 -0.74
N MET A 145 -3.37 18.37 -0.03
CA MET A 145 -2.64 19.04 1.06
C MET A 145 -1.83 20.23 0.53
N MET A 146 -1.13 20.07 -0.60
CA MET A 146 -0.42 21.16 -1.27
C MET A 146 -1.37 22.31 -1.65
N ALA A 147 -2.49 22.01 -2.31
CA ALA A 147 -3.48 23.02 -2.70
C ALA A 147 -4.14 23.70 -1.48
N SER A 148 -4.33 22.97 -0.38
CA SER A 148 -4.83 23.51 0.90
C SER A 148 -3.83 24.47 1.54
N CYS A 149 -2.54 24.13 1.50
CA CYS A 149 -1.47 25.02 1.93
C CYS A 149 -1.45 26.33 1.11
N LEU A 150 -1.56 26.26 -0.21
CA LEU A 150 -1.61 27.45 -1.07
C LEU A 150 -2.85 28.32 -0.82
N ARG A 151 -4.00 27.71 -0.54
CA ARG A 151 -5.20 28.44 -0.12
C ARG A 151 -4.95 29.19 1.19
N ARG A 152 -4.32 28.53 2.17
CA ARG A 152 -4.03 29.13 3.49
C ARG A 152 -2.91 30.16 3.45
N SER A 153 -2.00 30.10 2.48
CA SER A 153 -1.02 31.15 2.22
C SER A 153 -1.61 32.37 1.50
N GLY A 154 -2.93 32.38 1.22
CA GLY A 154 -3.60 33.48 0.53
C GLY A 154 -3.51 33.43 -1.00
N ASN A 155 -2.86 32.42 -1.58
CA ASN A 155 -2.72 32.24 -3.02
C ASN A 155 -3.96 31.54 -3.61
N TYR A 156 -5.13 32.16 -3.48
CA TYR A 156 -6.42 31.57 -3.84
C TYR A 156 -6.54 31.17 -5.31
N GLN A 157 -6.00 31.99 -6.22
CA GLN A 157 -6.03 31.72 -7.68
C GLN A 157 -5.24 30.45 -8.04
N LYS A 158 -3.99 30.37 -7.58
CA LYS A 158 -3.13 29.18 -7.80
C LYS A 158 -3.73 27.94 -7.14
N ALA A 159 -4.29 28.08 -5.94
CA ALA A 159 -4.99 26.99 -5.27
C ALA A 159 -6.17 26.50 -6.12
N PHE A 160 -7.01 27.41 -6.62
CA PHE A 160 -8.15 27.07 -7.48
C PHE A 160 -7.74 26.30 -8.73
N GLU A 161 -6.73 26.78 -9.45
CA GLU A 161 -6.20 26.11 -10.65
C GLU A 161 -5.73 24.68 -10.33
N LEU A 162 -4.98 24.50 -9.23
CA LEU A 162 -4.52 23.18 -8.80
C LEU A 162 -5.69 22.26 -8.43
N TYR A 163 -6.68 22.74 -7.67
CA TYR A 163 -7.86 21.92 -7.37
C TYR A 163 -8.63 21.54 -8.64
N GLN A 164 -8.71 22.44 -9.63
CA GLN A 164 -9.34 22.13 -10.91
C GLN A 164 -8.56 21.06 -11.69
N GLN A 165 -7.23 21.11 -11.68
CA GLN A 165 -6.36 20.08 -12.27
C GLN A 165 -6.53 18.73 -11.56
N ILE A 166 -6.55 18.73 -10.22
CA ILE A 166 -6.77 17.53 -9.40
C ILE A 166 -8.14 16.92 -9.73
N HIS A 167 -9.19 17.74 -9.82
CA HIS A 167 -10.53 17.26 -10.14
C HIS A 167 -10.65 16.69 -11.57
N LYS A 168 -9.93 17.26 -12.55
CA LYS A 168 -9.87 16.70 -13.92
C LYS A 168 -9.27 15.31 -13.94
N ARG A 169 -8.26 15.06 -13.10
CA ARG A 169 -7.61 13.74 -12.99
C ARG A 169 -8.42 12.76 -12.14
N PHE A 170 -9.07 13.26 -11.09
CA PHE A 170 -9.82 12.48 -10.11
C PHE A 170 -11.24 13.04 -9.92
N PRO A 171 -12.15 12.81 -10.88
CA PRO A 171 -13.48 13.42 -10.87
C PRO A 171 -14.40 12.89 -9.76
N GLU A 172 -14.12 11.70 -9.23
CA GLU A 172 -14.94 11.03 -8.21
C GLU A 172 -14.57 11.42 -6.77
N ASN A 173 -13.47 12.17 -6.56
CA ASN A 173 -13.02 12.52 -5.22
C ASN A 173 -13.89 13.62 -4.59
N ILE A 174 -14.62 13.26 -3.54
CA ILE A 174 -15.52 14.16 -2.80
C ILE A 174 -14.77 15.25 -2.04
N GLU A 175 -13.59 14.95 -1.49
CA GLU A 175 -12.80 15.94 -0.74
C GLU A 175 -12.33 17.06 -1.66
N CYS A 176 -11.87 16.70 -2.86
CA CYS A 176 -11.49 17.69 -3.89
C CYS A 176 -12.67 18.62 -4.24
N LEU A 177 -13.87 18.07 -4.44
CA LEU A 177 -15.08 18.85 -4.69
C LEU A 177 -15.44 19.76 -3.50
N LYS A 178 -15.30 19.28 -2.26
CA LYS A 178 -15.51 20.11 -1.06
C LYS A 178 -14.55 21.29 -1.01
N PHE A 179 -13.28 21.06 -1.32
CA PHE A 179 -12.28 22.14 -1.36
C PHE A 179 -12.52 23.12 -2.52
N LEU A 180 -12.95 22.64 -3.69
CA LEU A 180 -13.34 23.52 -4.81
C LEU A 180 -14.51 24.41 -4.43
N VAL A 181 -15.59 23.85 -3.87
CA VAL A 181 -16.74 24.64 -3.41
C VAL A 181 -16.29 25.70 -2.40
N ARG A 182 -15.45 25.32 -1.42
CA ARG A 182 -14.94 26.25 -0.42
C ARG A 182 -14.13 27.40 -1.02
N ILE A 183 -13.29 27.13 -2.02
CA ILE A 183 -12.52 28.19 -2.69
C ILE A 183 -13.40 29.07 -3.57
N CYS A 184 -14.35 28.48 -4.31
CA CYS A 184 -15.28 29.26 -5.11
C CYS A 184 -16.15 30.17 -4.23
N THR A 185 -16.54 29.71 -3.04
CA THR A 185 -17.22 30.57 -2.05
C THR A 185 -16.30 31.67 -1.50
N ASP A 186 -15.04 31.34 -1.19
CA ASP A 186 -14.06 32.32 -0.69
C ASP A 186 -13.77 33.40 -1.75
N LEU A 187 -13.78 33.04 -3.04
CA LEU A 187 -13.56 33.95 -4.18
C LEU A 187 -14.84 34.62 -4.71
N GLY A 188 -16.04 34.22 -4.26
CA GLY A 188 -17.31 34.76 -4.74
C GLY A 188 -17.65 34.42 -6.20
N MET A 189 -17.12 33.31 -6.74
CA MET A 189 -17.32 32.94 -8.15
C MET A 189 -18.68 32.27 -8.39
N PRO A 190 -19.36 32.54 -9.53
CA PRO A 190 -20.66 31.95 -9.84
C PRO A 190 -20.61 30.42 -10.06
N GLU A 191 -19.42 29.90 -10.40
CA GLU A 191 -19.10 28.48 -10.58
C GLU A 191 -19.36 27.64 -9.32
N THR A 192 -19.48 28.28 -8.15
CA THR A 192 -19.82 27.63 -6.88
C THR A 192 -21.06 26.74 -7.00
N LYS A 193 -22.11 27.21 -7.69
CA LYS A 193 -23.37 26.44 -7.84
C LYS A 193 -23.15 25.15 -8.62
N GLU A 194 -22.35 25.21 -9.68
CA GLU A 194 -22.04 24.05 -10.51
C GLU A 194 -21.25 22.99 -9.73
N TYR A 195 -20.23 23.40 -8.98
CA TYR A 195 -19.46 22.48 -8.14
C TYR A 195 -20.27 21.91 -6.97
N MET A 196 -21.19 22.68 -6.39
CA MET A 196 -22.12 22.17 -5.38
C MET A 196 -23.08 21.11 -5.95
N GLU A 197 -23.63 21.33 -7.14
CA GLU A 197 -24.45 20.31 -7.81
C GLU A 197 -23.65 19.04 -8.08
N LYS A 198 -22.41 19.17 -8.58
CA LYS A 198 -21.50 18.03 -8.80
C LYS A 198 -21.23 17.27 -7.50
N LEU A 199 -20.98 17.97 -6.39
CA LEU A 199 -20.78 17.38 -5.07
C LEU A 199 -22.01 16.59 -4.60
N THR A 200 -23.21 17.17 -4.68
CA THR A 200 -24.43 16.46 -4.25
C THR A 200 -24.70 15.22 -5.11
N LYS A 201 -24.39 15.28 -6.41
CA LYS A 201 -24.49 14.13 -7.32
C LYS A 201 -23.50 13.03 -6.95
N THR A 202 -22.22 13.36 -6.74
CA THR A 202 -21.19 12.37 -6.38
C THR A 202 -21.45 11.75 -5.00
N GLU A 203 -21.89 12.55 -4.01
CA GLU A 203 -22.28 12.03 -2.69
C GLU A 203 -23.49 11.08 -2.77
N LYS A 204 -24.53 11.43 -3.53
CA LYS A 204 -25.68 10.54 -3.75
C LYS A 204 -25.27 9.23 -4.43
N VAL A 205 -24.40 9.28 -5.44
CA VAL A 205 -23.89 8.09 -6.11
C VAL A 205 -23.12 7.19 -5.13
N ARG A 206 -22.27 7.77 -4.28
CA ARG A 206 -21.53 7.03 -3.25
C ARG A 206 -22.47 6.41 -2.21
N GLN A 207 -23.49 7.13 -1.76
CA GLN A 207 -24.50 6.61 -0.83
C GLN A 207 -25.28 5.43 -1.42
N LEU A 208 -25.75 5.55 -2.66
CA LEU A 208 -26.44 4.47 -3.35
C LEU A 208 -25.55 3.23 -3.53
N ARG A 209 -24.26 3.42 -3.82
CA ARG A 209 -23.29 2.32 -3.89
C ARG A 209 -23.13 1.62 -2.54
N MET A 210 -22.95 2.38 -1.45
CA MET A 210 -22.84 1.78 -0.11
C MET A 210 -24.13 1.04 0.29
N GLN A 211 -25.30 1.59 -0.03
CA GLN A 211 -26.57 0.93 0.26
C GLN A 211 -26.68 -0.43 -0.44
N ARG A 212 -26.31 -0.50 -1.74
CA ARG A 212 -26.28 -1.77 -2.48
C ARG A 212 -25.30 -2.80 -1.89
N GLU A 213 -24.15 -2.35 -1.40
CA GLU A 213 -23.15 -3.22 -0.77
C GLU A 213 -23.69 -3.80 0.56
N VAL A 214 -24.35 -2.98 1.37
CA VAL A 214 -25.02 -3.43 2.60
C VAL A 214 -26.16 -4.41 2.29
N ASP A 215 -27.03 -4.10 1.34
CA ASP A 215 -28.14 -4.97 0.94
C ASP A 215 -27.64 -6.32 0.41
N SER A 216 -26.54 -6.32 -0.35
CA SER A 216 -25.90 -7.55 -0.86
C SER A 216 -25.27 -8.39 0.23
N SER A 217 -24.76 -7.77 1.30
CA SER A 217 -24.19 -8.48 2.45
C SER A 217 -25.27 -9.11 3.35
N GLN A 218 -26.45 -8.48 3.46
CA GLN A 218 -27.58 -9.01 4.22
C GLN A 218 -28.34 -10.12 3.49
N GLY A 219 -28.31 -10.15 2.15
CA GLY A 219 -28.94 -11.19 1.32
C GLY A 219 -28.34 -12.60 1.45
N ARG A 220 -27.22 -12.79 2.17
CA ARG A 220 -26.61 -14.11 2.44
C ARG A 220 -27.11 -14.80 3.72
N HIS A 221 -27.95 -14.15 4.53
CA HIS A 221 -28.41 -14.71 5.82
C HIS A 221 -29.87 -15.19 5.85
N HIS A 222 -30.59 -15.19 4.73
CA HIS A 222 -31.93 -15.77 4.65
C HIS A 222 -31.95 -17.03 3.79
N THR A 223 -31.59 -18.17 4.39
CA THR A 223 -32.17 -19.45 3.98
C THR A 223 -33.61 -19.49 4.48
N PRO A 224 -34.63 -19.54 3.61
CA PRO A 224 -36.00 -19.61 4.07
C PRO A 224 -36.26 -21.03 4.60
N LEU A 225 -36.65 -21.13 5.87
CA LEU A 225 -37.28 -22.33 6.41
C LEU A 225 -38.61 -22.51 5.66
N ILE A 226 -38.69 -23.54 4.81
CA ILE A 226 -39.93 -23.90 4.11
C ILE A 226 -40.81 -24.65 5.10
N GLN A 227 -41.89 -24.00 5.55
CA GLN A 227 -42.98 -24.63 6.28
C GLN A 227 -44.01 -25.12 5.25
N SER A 228 -44.14 -26.44 5.11
CA SER A 228 -45.07 -27.08 4.19
C SER A 228 -46.48 -27.11 4.76
N THR A 229 -47.41 -26.42 4.12
CA THR A 229 -48.85 -26.66 4.27
C THR A 229 -49.48 -26.78 2.89
N ASP A 230 -49.89 -28.01 2.56
CA ASP A 230 -50.70 -28.35 1.40
C ASP A 230 -52.07 -27.64 1.43
N ASN A 231 -52.55 -27.18 0.27
CA ASN A 231 -53.95 -27.42 -0.12
C ASN A 231 -54.22 -27.14 -1.61
N PHE A 232 -54.90 -28.12 -2.20
CA PHE A 232 -55.46 -28.21 -3.56
C PHE A 232 -56.50 -27.12 -3.87
N THR A 233 -56.60 -26.67 -5.13
CA THR A 233 -57.76 -26.88 -6.05
C THR A 233 -57.65 -26.07 -7.37
N GLN A 234 -58.41 -26.54 -8.36
CA GLN A 234 -58.28 -26.38 -9.81
C GLN A 234 -58.75 -25.04 -10.42
N GLY A 235 -58.24 -24.74 -11.62
CA GLY A 235 -59.08 -24.20 -12.72
C GLY A 235 -58.51 -23.02 -13.52
N GLY A 236 -58.29 -23.23 -14.83
CA GLY A 236 -58.34 -22.15 -15.85
C GLY A 236 -57.03 -21.76 -16.55
N ARG A 237 -56.88 -22.16 -17.82
CA ARG A 237 -56.03 -21.54 -18.87
C ARG A 237 -56.96 -20.73 -19.82
N PRO A 238 -56.52 -19.78 -20.70
CA PRO A 238 -55.25 -19.82 -21.46
C PRO A 238 -54.56 -18.49 -21.88
N ASN A 239 -53.34 -18.65 -22.45
CA ASN A 239 -52.60 -17.85 -23.45
C ASN A 239 -52.15 -16.40 -23.10
N SER A 240 -50.92 -15.92 -23.39
CA SER A 240 -49.76 -16.46 -24.14
C SER A 240 -48.58 -15.45 -24.06
N ARG A 241 -47.34 -15.95 -24.30
CA ARG A 241 -46.08 -15.22 -24.67
C ARG A 241 -45.34 -14.54 -23.49
N SER A 242 -44.07 -14.79 -23.14
CA SER A 242 -42.88 -15.25 -23.85
C SER A 242 -41.87 -15.93 -22.89
N GLN A 243 -41.10 -16.88 -23.44
CA GLN A 243 -40.18 -17.80 -22.76
C GLN A 243 -38.87 -17.16 -22.30
N LEU A 244 -38.42 -17.47 -21.08
CA LEU A 244 -36.99 -17.60 -20.75
C LEU A 244 -36.82 -18.91 -19.97
N LYS A 245 -36.00 -19.80 -20.52
CA LYS A 245 -35.70 -21.13 -20.01
C LYS A 245 -34.69 -21.01 -18.86
N THR A 246 -35.07 -21.40 -17.65
CA THR A 246 -34.14 -21.89 -16.65
C THR A 246 -34.55 -23.32 -16.29
N ALA A 247 -33.57 -24.22 -16.35
CA ALA A 247 -33.76 -25.65 -16.18
C ALA A 247 -34.11 -25.96 -14.73
N ASN A 248 -35.30 -26.52 -14.51
CA ASN A 248 -35.69 -27.13 -13.25
C ASN A 248 -34.89 -28.43 -13.07
N ILE A 249 -33.98 -28.43 -12.11
CA ILE A 249 -33.47 -29.67 -11.50
C ILE A 249 -34.61 -30.20 -10.62
N ARG A 250 -35.21 -31.32 -11.03
CA ARG A 250 -36.09 -32.13 -10.19
C ARG A 250 -35.21 -33.17 -9.48
N LEU A 251 -35.01 -33.00 -8.17
CA LEU A 251 -34.57 -34.08 -7.30
C LEU A 251 -35.82 -34.76 -6.74
N MET A 252 -36.10 -35.96 -7.24
CA MET A 252 -37.00 -36.91 -6.59
C MET A 252 -36.20 -37.60 -5.49
N SER A 253 -36.77 -37.66 -4.29
CA SER A 253 -36.38 -38.57 -3.22
C SER A 253 -36.83 -39.99 -3.59
N ASP A 254 -35.95 -40.97 -3.42
CA ASP A 254 -36.23 -42.21 -2.66
C ASP A 254 -35.00 -43.14 -2.69
N ASP A 255 -34.61 -43.55 -1.47
CA ASP A 255 -34.05 -44.80 -0.98
C ASP A 255 -33.08 -45.68 -1.80
N ASP A 256 -31.99 -46.06 -1.10
CA ASP A 256 -31.13 -47.24 -1.27
C ASP A 256 -30.48 -47.49 -2.64
N GLU A 257 -29.42 -46.73 -2.98
CA GLU A 257 -28.38 -47.26 -3.89
C GLU A 257 -26.95 -46.94 -3.40
N GLN A 258 -26.14 -48.00 -3.34
CA GLN A 258 -24.72 -47.97 -3.01
C GLN A 258 -23.98 -46.99 -3.93
N TYR A 259 -23.22 -46.05 -3.34
CA TYR A 259 -22.38 -45.11 -4.08
C TYR A 259 -21.33 -45.84 -4.94
N HIS A 260 -21.65 -46.09 -6.21
CA HIS A 260 -20.66 -46.39 -7.23
C HIS A 260 -20.12 -45.07 -7.79
N MET A 261 -18.94 -44.67 -7.33
CA MET A 261 -18.19 -43.58 -7.98
C MET A 261 -17.80 -44.02 -9.40
N SER A 262 -18.58 -43.58 -10.38
CA SER A 262 -18.18 -43.69 -11.78
C SER A 262 -17.10 -42.65 -12.04
N ARG A 263 -15.84 -43.11 -12.11
CA ARG A 263 -14.69 -42.27 -12.47
C ARG A 263 -14.88 -41.85 -13.92
N ARG A 264 -15.35 -40.62 -14.15
CA ARG A 264 -15.46 -40.07 -15.51
C ARG A 264 -14.05 -39.85 -16.04
N GLU A 265 -13.66 -40.63 -17.04
CA GLU A 265 -12.43 -40.36 -17.80
C GLU A 265 -12.64 -39.06 -18.57
N MET A 266 -11.80 -38.06 -18.28
CA MET A 266 -11.88 -36.76 -18.94
C MET A 266 -11.30 -36.84 -20.34
N SER A 267 -12.06 -36.33 -21.30
CA SER A 267 -11.64 -36.23 -22.69
C SER A 267 -10.61 -35.09 -22.84
N PRO A 268 -9.62 -35.20 -23.73
CA PRO A 268 -8.66 -34.11 -24.01
C PRO A 268 -9.33 -32.77 -24.37
N ALA A 269 -10.58 -32.80 -24.83
CA ALA A 269 -11.36 -31.60 -25.14
C ALA A 269 -11.79 -30.81 -23.90
N ASP A 270 -11.91 -31.45 -22.73
CA ASP A 270 -12.37 -30.79 -21.49
C ASP A 270 -11.29 -29.86 -20.87
N TYR A 271 -10.05 -29.93 -21.36
CA TYR A 271 -8.91 -29.13 -20.91
C TYR A 271 -8.26 -28.28 -22.02
N ALA A 272 -8.85 -28.25 -23.21
CA ALA A 272 -8.33 -27.47 -24.32
C ALA A 272 -8.63 -25.97 -24.10
N TYR A 273 -7.69 -25.26 -23.48
CA TYR A 273 -7.72 -23.79 -23.37
C TYR A 273 -7.23 -23.16 -24.68
N ASN A 274 -8.15 -22.54 -25.42
CA ASN A 274 -7.82 -21.73 -26.60
C ASN A 274 -7.70 -20.27 -26.18
N ASP A 275 -6.46 -19.75 -26.17
CA ASP A 275 -6.18 -18.35 -25.85
C ASP A 275 -6.77 -17.42 -26.92
N PRO A 276 -7.73 -16.52 -26.59
CA PRO A 276 -8.36 -15.63 -27.56
C PRO A 276 -7.41 -14.57 -28.14
N LEU A 277 -6.18 -14.44 -27.62
CA LEU A 277 -5.17 -13.50 -28.10
C LEU A 277 -4.20 -14.11 -29.14
N GLY A 278 -4.31 -15.41 -29.42
CA GLY A 278 -3.45 -16.11 -30.38
C GLY A 278 -2.02 -16.37 -29.86
N PRO A 279 -1.18 -17.09 -30.62
CA PRO A 279 0.16 -17.45 -30.18
C PRO A 279 1.06 -16.22 -30.01
N ALA A 280 1.84 -16.19 -28.93
CA ALA A 280 2.78 -15.10 -28.67
C ALA A 280 3.83 -14.96 -29.81
N PRO A 281 4.23 -13.74 -30.20
CA PRO A 281 5.21 -13.53 -31.25
C PRO A 281 6.57 -14.11 -30.86
N LEU A 282 7.21 -14.81 -31.81
CA LEU A 282 8.52 -15.43 -31.62
C LEU A 282 9.59 -14.36 -31.33
N ARG A 283 10.21 -14.44 -30.14
CA ARG A 283 11.41 -13.64 -29.82
C ARG A 283 12.55 -14.01 -30.79
N PRO A 284 13.26 -13.03 -31.38
CA PRO A 284 14.42 -13.31 -32.22
C PRO A 284 15.51 -13.99 -31.39
N ARG A 285 16.02 -15.13 -31.90
CA ARG A 285 17.10 -15.92 -31.29
C ARG A 285 18.44 -15.22 -31.53
N THR A 286 19.11 -14.76 -30.47
CA THR A 286 20.42 -14.09 -30.55
C THR A 286 21.63 -15.01 -30.39
N SER A 287 21.46 -16.33 -30.44
CA SER A 287 22.60 -17.26 -30.37
C SER A 287 23.09 -17.64 -31.78
N ILE A 288 24.20 -17.04 -32.20
CA ILE A 288 24.99 -17.47 -33.36
C ILE A 288 25.55 -18.87 -33.07
N ARG A 289 25.10 -19.88 -33.83
CA ARG A 289 25.78 -21.18 -33.92
C ARG A 289 26.98 -21.03 -34.84
N ARG A 290 28.20 -21.31 -34.34
CA ARG A 290 29.35 -21.60 -35.20
C ARG A 290 29.17 -23.00 -35.82
N PRO A 291 29.44 -23.20 -37.12
CA PRO A 291 29.46 -24.53 -37.71
C PRO A 291 30.79 -25.23 -37.41
N GLU A 292 30.70 -26.48 -36.99
CA GLU A 292 31.82 -27.42 -36.91
C GLU A 292 32.13 -27.96 -38.31
N THR A 293 33.28 -27.62 -38.88
CA THR A 293 34.02 -28.52 -39.79
C THR A 293 35.51 -28.19 -39.74
N GLY A 294 36.27 -29.20 -39.31
CA GLY A 294 37.73 -29.41 -39.31
C GLY A 294 38.68 -28.35 -39.87
N ASN A 295 39.56 -27.86 -39.01
CA ASN A 295 41.01 -28.13 -39.13
C ASN A 295 41.69 -27.81 -37.81
N MET A 296 42.55 -28.73 -37.37
CA MET A 296 43.44 -28.60 -36.23
C MET A 296 44.50 -27.55 -36.54
N GLU A 297 44.64 -26.51 -35.72
CA GLU A 297 45.88 -25.73 -35.64
C GLU A 297 45.96 -24.96 -34.31
N SER A 298 46.87 -25.42 -33.46
CA SER A 298 47.76 -24.67 -32.57
C SER A 298 47.23 -23.38 -31.92
N PHE A 299 46.92 -23.45 -30.63
CA PHE A 299 46.85 -22.29 -29.74
C PHE A 299 48.20 -22.13 -29.04
N ASP A 300 49.18 -21.62 -29.77
CA ASP A 300 50.38 -21.00 -29.23
C ASP A 300 50.74 -19.87 -30.20
N ASP A 301 51.03 -18.70 -29.62
CA ASP A 301 51.42 -17.43 -30.24
C ASP A 301 50.28 -16.49 -30.66
N GLU A 302 49.96 -15.52 -29.79
CA GLU A 302 50.05 -14.09 -30.14
C GLU A 302 49.91 -13.18 -28.88
N GLN A 303 50.78 -12.18 -28.83
CA GLN A 303 51.13 -11.35 -27.68
C GLN A 303 50.04 -10.37 -27.23
N PHE A 304 49.93 -10.14 -25.92
CA PHE A 304 49.13 -9.07 -25.32
C PHE A 304 49.80 -7.70 -25.55
N ASP A 305 49.08 -6.79 -26.20
CA ASP A 305 49.46 -5.38 -26.36
C ASP A 305 48.87 -4.54 -25.20
N GLU A 306 49.75 -3.97 -24.38
CA GLU A 306 49.49 -3.33 -23.09
C GLU A 306 49.09 -1.84 -23.20
N SER A 307 48.63 -1.40 -24.37
CA SER A 307 48.43 0.02 -24.70
C SER A 307 47.00 0.57 -24.51
N LEU A 308 46.13 -0.11 -23.75
CA LEU A 308 44.70 0.26 -23.63
C LEU A 308 44.20 0.60 -22.21
N LEU A 309 45.09 1.03 -21.31
CA LEU A 309 44.66 1.65 -20.04
C LEU A 309 45.00 3.15 -20.05
N PRO A 310 44.00 4.05 -19.96
CA PRO A 310 44.22 5.50 -19.92
C PRO A 310 44.77 5.94 -18.56
N GLU A 311 45.66 6.94 -18.61
CA GLU A 311 46.36 7.61 -17.49
C GLU A 311 45.43 8.26 -16.45
#